data_AF-A0A1E1F2N1-F1
#
_entry.id   AF-A0A1E1F2N1-F1
#
_cell.length_a   1.000
_cell.length_b   1.000
_cell.length_c   1.000
_cell.angle_alpha   90.00
_cell.angle_beta   90.00
_cell.angle_gamma   90.00
#
_symmetry.space_group_name_H-M   'P 1'
#
loop_
_entity.id
_entity.type
_entity.pdbx_description
1 polymer ?
#
loop_
_entity_poly.entity_id
_entity_poly.type
_entity_poly.pdbx_seq_one_letter_code
_entity_poly.pdbx_strand_id
1 'polypeptide(L)'
;MRWLFDAIAHVGIELAGLLGDGVRWLLARPWRLAMLILALLCLWLHGQARSARDLAEARRVQAAAWQGKFRDQKAEMQKFVGMVRDARAEAARKDRENAARVGREGAAILQEVKNDHQADLAAARADLADRLRDARTRSGAASAAGGGGAADLSGVPVLSSGPLRPGEAAIVDEADLAICTANTVTLEALNAAWDRIARIDINGLQ
;
A
#
# COMPACT_ATOMS: atom_id res chain seq x y z
N MET A 1 -83.82 -13.53 1.55
CA MET A 1 -82.95 -12.85 0.57
C MET A 1 -83.69 -12.10 -0.55
N ARG A 2 -84.91 -12.48 -0.97
CA ARG A 2 -85.70 -11.75 -1.99
C ARG A 2 -86.04 -10.29 -1.63
N TRP A 3 -86.40 -10.01 -0.38
CA TRP A 3 -86.80 -8.67 0.09
C TRP A 3 -85.70 -7.59 -0.01
N LEU A 4 -84.42 -7.99 0.07
CA LEU A 4 -83.29 -7.06 0.01
C LEU A 4 -83.01 -6.62 -1.44
N PHE A 5 -83.28 -7.50 -2.41
CA PHE A 5 -83.21 -7.17 -3.83
C PHE A 5 -84.36 -6.24 -4.25
N ASP A 6 -85.58 -6.45 -3.74
CA ASP A 6 -86.71 -5.56 -4.03
C ASP A 6 -86.49 -4.16 -3.44
N ALA A 7 -85.90 -4.04 -2.25
CA ALA A 7 -85.54 -2.75 -1.66
C ALA A 7 -84.46 -2.01 -2.47
N ILE A 8 -83.43 -2.71 -2.94
CA ILE A 8 -82.38 -2.12 -3.81
C ILE A 8 -82.98 -1.70 -5.16
N ALA A 9 -83.88 -2.50 -5.73
CA ALA A 9 -84.54 -2.17 -7.00
C ALA A 9 -85.46 -0.95 -6.86
N HIS A 10 -86.22 -0.82 -5.77
CA HIS A 10 -87.08 0.34 -5.52
C HIS A 10 -86.27 1.61 -5.33
N VAL A 11 -85.21 1.58 -4.51
CA VAL A 11 -84.31 2.71 -4.31
C VAL A 11 -83.61 3.10 -5.61
N GLY A 12 -83.22 2.12 -6.43
CA GLY A 12 -82.63 2.35 -7.75
C GLY A 12 -83.58 3.04 -8.73
N ILE A 13 -84.87 2.69 -8.74
CA ILE A 13 -85.89 3.31 -9.59
C ILE A 13 -86.21 4.72 -9.13
N GLU A 14 -86.31 4.97 -7.83
CA GLU A 14 -86.54 6.32 -7.29
C GLU A 14 -85.35 7.26 -7.55
N LEU A 15 -84.12 6.77 -7.38
CA LEU A 15 -82.91 7.50 -7.75
C LEU A 15 -82.85 7.79 -9.25
N ALA A 16 -83.24 6.83 -10.09
CA ALA A 16 -83.30 7.02 -11.54
C ALA A 16 -84.37 8.05 -11.95
N GLY A 17 -85.53 8.07 -11.27
CA GLY A 17 -86.58 9.07 -11.46
C GLY A 17 -86.12 10.48 -11.07
N LEU A 18 -85.51 10.62 -9.89
CA LEU A 18 -84.94 11.88 -9.41
C LEU A 18 -83.81 12.41 -10.31
N LEU A 19 -82.97 11.52 -10.82
CA LEU A 19 -81.94 11.86 -11.81
C LEU A 19 -82.57 12.29 -13.14
N GLY A 20 -83.61 11.60 -13.60
CA GLY A 20 -84.34 11.94 -14.83
C GLY A 20 -85.00 13.31 -14.78
N ASP A 21 -85.66 13.64 -13.66
CA ASP A 21 -86.28 14.95 -13.42
C ASP A 21 -85.24 16.06 -13.24
N GLY A 22 -84.14 15.75 -12.55
CA GLY A 22 -82.99 16.66 -12.43
C GLY A 22 -82.37 17.01 -13.79
N VAL A 23 -82.20 16.01 -14.66
CA VAL A 23 -81.67 16.19 -16.02
C VAL A 23 -82.64 16.99 -16.89
N ARG A 24 -83.94 16.71 -16.83
CA ARG A 24 -84.97 17.51 -17.53
C ARG A 24 -85.01 18.96 -17.07
N TRP A 25 -84.89 19.22 -15.76
CA TRP A 25 -84.83 20.57 -15.19
C TRP A 25 -83.57 21.34 -15.61
N LEU A 26 -82.46 20.62 -15.78
CA LEU A 26 -81.19 21.17 -16.25
C LEU A 26 -81.25 21.53 -17.73
N LEU A 27 -81.84 20.66 -18.56
CA LEU A 27 -82.02 20.83 -20.00
C LEU A 27 -83.09 21.86 -20.36
N ALA A 28 -84.04 22.12 -19.46
CA ALA A 28 -85.12 23.09 -19.69
C ALA A 28 -84.62 24.54 -19.85
N ARG A 29 -83.41 24.88 -19.36
CA ARG A 29 -82.81 26.20 -19.55
C ARG A 29 -81.29 26.14 -19.75
N PRO A 30 -80.75 26.60 -20.89
CA PRO A 30 -79.32 26.45 -21.22
C PRO A 30 -78.36 27.15 -20.25
N TRP A 31 -78.79 28.22 -19.57
CA TRP A 31 -77.97 28.93 -18.59
C TRP A 31 -77.66 28.11 -17.33
N ARG A 32 -78.53 27.15 -16.95
CA ARG A 32 -78.33 26.28 -15.78
C ARG A 32 -77.20 25.28 -16.03
N LEU A 33 -77.15 24.73 -17.25
CA LEU A 33 -76.05 23.91 -17.73
C LEU A 33 -74.72 24.68 -17.71
N ALA A 34 -74.72 25.92 -18.20
CA ALA A 34 -73.52 26.77 -18.18
C ALA A 34 -73.01 27.02 -16.75
N MET A 35 -73.91 27.31 -15.80
CA MET A 35 -73.56 27.49 -14.39
C MET A 35 -73.04 26.21 -13.74
N LEU A 36 -73.62 25.05 -14.07
CA LEU A 36 -73.15 23.76 -13.55
C LEU A 36 -71.76 23.40 -14.12
N ILE A 37 -71.53 23.62 -15.41
CA ILE A 37 -70.22 23.42 -16.03
C ILE A 37 -69.18 24.36 -15.39
N LEU A 38 -69.53 25.64 -15.19
CA LEU A 38 -68.64 26.59 -14.54
C LEU A 38 -68.33 26.18 -13.09
N ALA A 39 -69.34 25.75 -12.33
CA ALA A 39 -69.17 25.29 -10.96
C ALA A 39 -68.26 24.04 -10.89
N LEU A 40 -68.44 23.07 -11.79
CA LEU A 40 -67.59 21.89 -11.90
C LEU A 40 -66.15 22.26 -12.30
N LEU A 41 -65.98 23.20 -13.23
CA LEU A 41 -64.67 23.70 -13.65
C LEU A 41 -63.96 24.41 -12.48
N CYS A 42 -64.66 25.27 -11.74
CA CYS A 42 -64.14 25.93 -10.55
C CYS A 42 -63.75 24.92 -9.47
N LEU A 43 -64.57 23.90 -9.23
CA LEU A 43 -64.28 22.84 -8.25
C LEU A 43 -63.06 22.01 -8.67
N TRP A 44 -62.95 21.69 -9.95
CA TRP A 44 -61.83 20.95 -10.52
C TRP A 44 -60.52 21.75 -10.44
N LEU A 45 -60.53 23.01 -10.83
CA LEU A 45 -59.38 23.91 -10.72
C LEU A 45 -58.96 24.12 -9.26
N HIS A 46 -59.91 24.22 -8.34
CA HIS A 46 -59.62 24.32 -6.90
C HIS A 46 -59.01 23.03 -6.34
N GLY A 47 -59.51 21.87 -6.78
CA GLY A 47 -58.92 20.56 -6.45
C GLY A 47 -57.50 20.41 -7.00
N GLN A 48 -57.27 20.78 -8.25
CA GLN A 48 -55.95 20.82 -8.89
C GLN A 48 -54.99 21.74 -8.10
N ALA A 49 -55.42 22.95 -7.76
CA ALA A 49 -54.62 23.91 -7.00
C ALA A 49 -54.27 23.40 -5.60
N ARG A 50 -55.19 22.71 -4.91
CA ARG A 50 -54.90 22.05 -3.61
C ARG A 50 -53.89 20.93 -3.78
N SER A 51 -54.10 20.01 -4.73
CA SER A 51 -53.16 18.91 -4.97
C SER A 51 -51.76 19.38 -5.35
N ALA A 52 -51.64 20.47 -6.11
CA ALA A 52 -50.36 21.09 -6.45
C ALA A 52 -49.65 21.68 -5.21
N ARG A 53 -50.42 22.26 -4.28
CA ARG A 53 -49.87 22.76 -3.00
C ARG A 53 -49.38 21.62 -2.13
N ASP A 54 -50.16 20.55 -2.00
CA ASP A 54 -49.80 19.38 -1.19
C ASP A 54 -48.52 18.71 -1.74
N LEU A 55 -48.41 18.59 -3.07
CA LEU A 55 -47.19 18.09 -3.72
C LEU A 55 -45.98 19.02 -3.50
N ALA A 56 -46.19 20.33 -3.55
CA ALA A 56 -45.13 21.30 -3.31
C ALA A 56 -44.65 21.24 -1.85
N GLU A 57 -45.56 21.08 -0.90
CA GLU A 57 -45.24 20.92 0.52
C GLU A 57 -44.52 19.60 0.79
N ALA A 58 -45.02 18.49 0.24
CA ALA A 58 -44.35 17.20 0.33
C ALA A 58 -42.92 17.24 -0.22
N ARG A 59 -42.71 17.92 -1.36
CA ARG A 59 -41.36 18.12 -1.94
C ARG A 59 -40.47 18.98 -1.05
N ARG A 60 -41.00 20.03 -0.41
CA ARG A 60 -40.25 20.87 0.53
C ARG A 60 -39.81 20.08 1.76
N VAL A 61 -40.71 19.28 2.34
CA VAL A 61 -40.39 18.41 3.48
C VAL A 61 -39.32 17.39 3.10
N GLN A 62 -39.46 16.74 1.94
CA GLN A 62 -38.45 15.82 1.43
C GLN A 62 -37.10 16.53 1.23
N ALA A 63 -37.08 17.70 0.60
CA ALA A 63 -35.86 18.47 0.38
C ALA A 63 -35.16 18.85 1.71
N ALA A 64 -35.93 19.27 2.72
CA ALA A 64 -35.39 19.56 4.05
C ALA A 64 -34.80 18.31 4.72
N ALA A 65 -35.48 17.16 4.61
CA ALA A 65 -34.98 15.89 5.14
C ALA A 65 -33.69 15.44 4.45
N TRP A 66 -33.61 15.57 3.12
CA TRP A 66 -32.39 15.29 2.36
C TRP A 66 -31.24 16.22 2.74
N GLN A 67 -31.52 17.52 2.91
CA GLN A 67 -30.52 18.48 3.35
C GLN A 67 -29.99 18.17 4.75
N GLY A 68 -30.85 17.71 5.66
CA GLY A 68 -30.44 17.21 6.98
C GLY A 68 -29.48 16.04 6.87
N LYS A 69 -29.88 14.98 6.17
CA LYS A 69 -29.04 13.79 5.94
C LYS A 69 -27.68 14.13 5.33
N PHE A 70 -27.65 15.05 4.37
CA PHE A 70 -26.40 15.47 3.74
C PHE A 70 -25.46 16.20 4.71
N ARG A 71 -26.01 17.04 5.60
CA ARG A 71 -25.21 17.70 6.65
C ARG A 71 -24.63 16.68 7.62
N ASP A 72 -25.41 15.69 8.02
CA ASP A 72 -24.97 14.61 8.92
C ASP A 72 -23.85 13.78 8.27
N GLN A 73 -24.04 13.36 7.01
CA GLN A 73 -23.00 12.66 6.24
C GLN A 73 -21.73 13.48 6.09
N LYS A 74 -21.84 14.80 5.86
CA LYS A 74 -20.68 15.68 5.79
C LYS A 74 -19.94 15.75 7.12
N ALA A 75 -20.65 15.80 8.25
CA ALA A 75 -20.04 15.80 9.57
C ALA A 75 -19.33 14.47 9.86
N GLU A 76 -19.91 13.33 9.49
CA GLU A 76 -19.26 12.02 9.60
C GLU A 76 -18.01 11.92 8.72
N MET A 77 -18.09 12.40 7.48
CA MET A 77 -16.94 12.44 6.58
C MET A 77 -15.81 13.29 7.14
N GLN A 78 -16.12 14.44 7.76
CA GLN A 78 -15.12 15.27 8.42
C GLN A 78 -14.42 14.56 9.58
N LYS A 79 -15.17 13.78 10.38
CA LYS A 79 -14.60 12.94 11.44
C LYS A 79 -13.67 11.88 10.84
N PHE A 80 -14.09 11.21 9.77
CA PHE A 80 -13.27 10.22 9.08
C PHE A 80 -11.98 10.82 8.54
N VAL A 81 -12.05 12.00 7.90
CA VAL A 81 -10.87 12.73 7.43
C VAL A 81 -9.91 13.06 8.59
N GLY A 82 -10.45 13.46 9.75
CA GLY A 82 -9.68 13.66 10.98
C GLY A 82 -8.94 12.38 11.40
N MET A 83 -9.66 11.26 11.50
CA MET A 83 -9.06 9.97 11.87
C MET A 83 -7.96 9.53 10.91
N VAL A 84 -8.16 9.69 9.59
CA VAL A 84 -7.15 9.34 8.58
C VAL A 84 -5.92 10.23 8.71
N ARG A 85 -6.10 11.52 8.98
CA ARG A 85 -4.99 12.46 9.21
C ARG A 85 -4.18 12.07 10.43
N ASP A 86 -4.84 11.72 11.54
CA ASP A 86 -4.18 11.33 12.78
C ASP A 86 -3.44 9.99 12.61
N ALA A 87 -4.07 9.01 11.96
CA ALA A 87 -3.43 7.73 11.63
C ALA A 87 -2.20 7.91 10.74
N ARG A 88 -2.24 8.82 9.76
CA ARG A 88 -1.08 9.16 8.92
C ARG A 88 0.04 9.81 9.72
N ALA A 89 -0.29 10.70 10.66
CA ALA A 89 0.70 11.34 11.53
C ALA A 89 1.36 10.33 12.47
N GLU A 90 0.58 9.38 12.99
CA GLU A 90 1.09 8.28 13.82
C GLU A 90 1.99 7.33 13.02
N ALA A 91 1.57 6.91 11.82
CA ALA A 91 2.38 6.08 10.94
C ALA A 91 3.71 6.76 10.62
N ALA A 92 3.69 8.04 10.24
CA ALA A 92 4.91 8.80 9.97
C ALA A 92 5.82 8.95 11.21
N ARG A 93 5.27 8.97 12.42
CA ARG A 93 6.06 8.97 13.66
C ARG A 93 6.73 7.61 13.86
N LYS A 94 5.98 6.52 13.75
CA LYS A 94 6.49 5.14 13.87
C LYS A 94 7.55 4.84 12.81
N ASP A 95 7.37 5.30 11.58
CA ASP A 95 8.36 5.16 10.50
C ASP A 95 9.67 5.87 10.84
N ARG A 96 9.62 7.09 11.40
CA ARG A 96 10.84 7.80 11.83
C ARG A 96 11.55 7.10 12.99
N GLU A 97 10.79 6.61 13.96
CA GLU A 97 11.35 5.87 15.10
C GLU A 97 12.02 4.56 14.62
N ASN A 98 11.37 3.84 13.72
CA ASN A 98 11.89 2.62 13.14
C ASN A 98 13.13 2.88 12.26
N ALA A 99 13.10 3.90 11.39
CA ALA A 99 14.25 4.30 10.59
C ALA A 99 15.45 4.68 11.47
N ALA A 100 15.21 5.41 12.58
CA ALA A 100 16.27 5.75 13.53
C ALA A 100 16.82 4.51 14.25
N ARG A 101 15.97 3.52 14.58
CA ARG A 101 16.39 2.24 15.16
C ARG A 101 17.27 1.46 14.18
N VAL A 102 16.78 1.23 12.96
CA VAL A 102 17.52 0.52 11.90
C VAL A 102 18.85 1.22 11.61
N GLY A 103 18.87 2.55 11.58
CA GLY A 103 20.10 3.32 11.42
C GLY A 103 21.12 3.10 12.54
N ARG A 104 20.67 3.02 13.80
CA ARG A 104 21.56 2.72 14.94
C ARG A 104 22.09 1.30 14.89
N GLU A 105 21.23 0.31 14.60
CA GLU A 105 21.62 -1.10 14.47
C GLU A 105 22.62 -1.29 13.33
N GLY A 106 22.36 -0.69 12.16
CA GLY A 106 23.28 -0.73 11.02
C GLY A 106 24.63 -0.09 11.33
N ALA A 107 24.64 1.05 12.03
CA ALA A 107 25.89 1.71 12.44
C ALA A 107 26.70 0.86 13.44
N ALA A 108 26.03 0.19 14.38
CA ALA A 108 26.68 -0.72 15.32
C ALA A 108 27.33 -1.91 14.58
N ILE A 109 26.59 -2.56 13.67
CA ILE A 109 27.09 -3.67 12.86
C ILE A 109 28.31 -3.23 12.03
N LEU A 110 28.24 -2.07 11.37
CA LEU A 110 29.38 -1.55 10.59
C LEU A 110 30.61 -1.31 11.46
N GLN A 111 30.41 -0.82 12.68
CA GLN A 111 31.52 -0.59 13.60
C GLN A 111 32.14 -1.91 14.09
N GLU A 112 31.33 -2.93 14.37
CA GLU A 112 31.80 -4.28 14.70
C GLU A 112 32.60 -4.89 13.55
N VAL A 113 32.04 -4.89 12.34
CA VAL A 113 32.72 -5.44 11.16
C VAL A 113 34.01 -4.68 10.85
N LYS A 114 34.05 -3.37 11.07
CA LYS A 114 35.28 -2.59 10.93
C LYS A 114 36.35 -3.03 11.94
N ASN A 115 35.97 -3.28 13.19
CA ASN A 115 36.88 -3.76 14.21
C ASN A 115 37.41 -5.17 13.87
N ASP A 116 36.50 -6.07 13.46
CA ASP A 116 36.83 -7.43 13.00
C ASP A 116 37.81 -7.36 11.82
N HIS A 117 37.51 -6.55 10.80
CA HIS A 117 38.37 -6.33 9.63
C HIS A 117 39.77 -5.85 10.00
N GLN A 118 39.91 -4.92 10.96
CA GLN A 118 41.22 -4.45 11.40
C GLN A 118 42.04 -5.55 12.05
N ALA A 119 41.40 -6.41 12.85
CA ALA A 119 42.04 -7.57 13.47
C ALA A 119 42.46 -8.61 12.41
N ASP A 120 41.55 -8.94 11.48
CA ASP A 120 41.80 -9.91 10.41
C ASP A 120 42.91 -9.43 9.47
N LEU A 121 42.93 -8.14 9.13
CA LEU A 121 43.97 -7.55 8.30
C LEU A 121 45.34 -7.59 8.99
N ALA A 122 45.38 -7.35 10.31
CA ALA A 122 46.62 -7.47 11.08
C ALA A 122 47.10 -8.94 11.15
N ALA A 123 46.18 -9.88 11.37
CA ALA A 123 46.47 -11.32 11.40
C ALA A 123 46.96 -11.83 10.03
N ALA A 124 46.29 -11.45 8.94
CA ALA A 124 46.66 -11.85 7.59
C ALA A 124 48.03 -11.28 7.17
N ARG A 125 48.35 -10.05 7.59
CA ARG A 125 49.69 -9.47 7.39
C ARG A 125 50.77 -10.20 8.17
N ALA A 126 50.48 -10.61 9.41
CA ALA A 126 51.41 -11.41 10.21
C ALA A 126 51.66 -12.79 9.57
N ASP A 127 50.60 -13.50 9.17
CA ASP A 127 50.72 -14.80 8.49
C ASP A 127 51.51 -14.69 7.18
N LEU A 128 51.26 -13.65 6.37
CA LEU A 128 52.03 -13.39 5.16
C LEU A 128 53.52 -13.17 5.47
N ALA A 129 53.83 -12.35 6.48
CA ALA A 129 55.20 -12.07 6.87
C ALA A 129 55.95 -13.32 7.35
N ASP A 130 55.27 -14.20 8.11
CA ASP A 130 55.85 -15.47 8.57
C ASP A 130 56.08 -16.43 7.40
N ARG A 131 55.13 -16.56 6.46
CA ARG A 131 55.32 -17.35 5.23
C ARG A 131 56.48 -16.86 4.38
N LEU A 132 56.66 -15.55 4.25
CA LEU A 132 57.77 -14.96 3.52
C LEU A 132 59.12 -15.22 4.21
N ARG A 133 59.16 -15.17 5.55
CA ARG A 133 60.35 -15.52 6.34
C ARG A 133 60.72 -17.00 6.17
N ASP A 134 59.74 -17.90 6.23
CA ASP A 134 59.91 -19.34 6.03
C ASP A 134 60.30 -19.71 4.60
N ALA A 135 59.84 -18.94 3.60
CA ALA A 135 60.25 -19.11 2.22
C ALA A 135 61.72 -18.69 2.01
N ARG A 136 62.15 -17.58 2.63
CA ARG A 136 63.55 -17.12 2.58
C ARG A 136 64.52 -18.11 3.25
N THR A 137 64.16 -18.68 4.40
CA THR A 137 65.02 -19.64 5.11
C THR A 137 65.15 -20.98 4.38
N ARG A 138 64.08 -21.49 3.77
CA ARG A 138 64.11 -22.71 2.94
C ARG A 138 64.86 -22.53 1.62
N SER A 139 64.75 -21.36 0.99
CA SER A 139 65.53 -20.99 -0.19
C SER A 139 67.05 -20.95 0.09
N GLY A 140 67.46 -20.52 1.30
CA GLY A 140 68.87 -20.48 1.70
C GLY A 140 69.47 -21.82 2.14
N ALA A 141 68.65 -22.78 2.60
CA ALA A 141 69.13 -24.06 3.14
C ALA A 141 69.53 -25.09 2.06
N ALA A 142 69.12 -24.89 0.80
CA ALA A 142 69.50 -25.78 -0.31
C ALA A 142 70.92 -25.55 -0.86
N SER A 143 71.68 -24.60 -0.30
CA SER A 143 73.04 -24.26 -0.76
C SER A 143 74.17 -24.77 0.15
N ALA A 144 73.86 -25.60 1.16
CA ALA A 144 74.86 -26.09 2.10
C ALA A 144 74.73 -27.60 2.40
N ALA A 145 75.13 -28.44 1.44
CA ALA A 145 75.87 -29.68 1.65
C ALA A 145 76.08 -30.40 0.31
N GLY A 146 77.34 -30.73 -0.02
CA GLY A 146 77.70 -31.44 -1.24
C GLY A 146 76.97 -32.77 -1.41
N GLY A 147 76.35 -32.94 -2.57
CA GLY A 147 75.76 -34.21 -3.01
C GLY A 147 75.21 -34.05 -4.41
N GLY A 148 75.87 -34.67 -5.41
CA GLY A 148 75.40 -34.70 -6.78
C GLY A 148 74.07 -35.43 -6.86
N GLY A 149 72.98 -34.68 -7.02
CA GLY A 149 71.64 -35.15 -7.26
C GLY A 149 70.86 -34.01 -7.87
N ALA A 150 70.14 -34.30 -8.96
CA ALA A 150 69.48 -33.33 -9.84
C ALA A 150 68.89 -32.16 -9.05
N ALA A 151 69.38 -30.95 -9.34
CA ALA A 151 68.71 -29.75 -8.89
C ALA A 151 67.31 -29.78 -9.51
N ASP A 152 66.28 -29.98 -8.68
CA ASP A 152 64.91 -29.63 -9.00
C ASP A 152 64.87 -28.10 -9.01
N LEU A 153 65.47 -27.54 -10.05
CA LEU A 153 65.39 -26.12 -10.36
C LEU A 153 63.92 -25.90 -10.69
N SER A 154 63.18 -25.27 -9.76
CA SER A 154 61.91 -24.65 -10.08
C SER A 154 62.04 -23.99 -11.44
N GLY A 155 61.22 -24.44 -12.39
CA GLY A 155 61.26 -23.99 -13.77
C GLY A 155 61.34 -22.47 -13.81
N VAL A 156 62.19 -21.97 -14.73
CA VAL A 156 62.45 -20.55 -14.97
C VAL A 156 61.18 -19.74 -14.71
N PRO A 157 61.24 -18.73 -13.82
CA PRO A 157 60.05 -18.05 -13.36
C PRO A 157 59.29 -17.46 -14.53
N VAL A 158 58.08 -17.98 -14.76
CA VAL A 158 57.21 -17.53 -15.83
C VAL A 158 56.45 -16.32 -15.32
N LEU A 159 56.54 -15.20 -16.05
CA LEU A 159 55.57 -14.11 -15.95
C LEU A 159 54.23 -14.65 -16.45
N SER A 160 53.45 -15.25 -15.54
CA SER A 160 52.23 -15.94 -15.94
C SER A 160 51.15 -14.93 -16.34
N SER A 161 50.69 -15.01 -17.59
CA SER A 161 49.50 -14.33 -18.10
C SER A 161 48.21 -15.17 -17.92
N GLY A 162 48.28 -16.27 -17.14
CA GLY A 162 47.17 -17.21 -16.92
C GLY A 162 47.34 -18.09 -15.67
N PRO A 163 46.54 -19.16 -15.50
CA PRO A 163 46.68 -20.11 -14.39
C PRO A 163 48.00 -20.89 -14.52
N LEU A 164 48.77 -20.98 -13.43
CA LEU A 164 50.01 -21.78 -13.37
C LEU A 164 49.69 -23.27 -13.55
N ARG A 165 50.52 -23.99 -14.32
CA ARG A 165 50.44 -25.45 -14.42
C ARG A 165 51.04 -26.12 -13.18
N PRO A 166 50.68 -27.38 -12.87
CA PRO A 166 51.30 -28.11 -11.77
C PRO A 166 52.83 -28.15 -11.91
N GLY A 167 53.54 -27.70 -10.88
CA GLY A 167 55.01 -27.63 -10.86
C GLY A 167 55.62 -26.29 -11.34
N GLU A 168 54.81 -25.35 -11.83
CA GLU A 168 55.29 -24.01 -12.19
C GLU A 168 55.23 -23.05 -10.99
N ALA A 169 56.22 -22.16 -10.88
CA ALA A 169 56.27 -21.10 -9.89
C ALA A 169 56.27 -19.73 -10.58
N ALA A 170 55.37 -18.84 -10.18
CA ALA A 170 55.41 -17.43 -10.57
C ALA A 170 56.34 -16.67 -9.62
N ILE A 171 57.15 -15.75 -10.15
CA ILE A 171 57.67 -14.65 -9.33
C ILE A 171 56.52 -13.67 -9.14
N VAL A 172 56.16 -13.47 -7.88
CA VAL A 172 55.19 -12.45 -7.47
C VAL A 172 55.93 -11.50 -6.53
N ASP A 173 55.75 -10.20 -6.73
CA ASP A 173 56.31 -9.21 -5.81
C ASP A 173 55.65 -9.37 -4.43
N GLU A 174 56.43 -9.18 -3.37
CA GLU A 174 55.93 -9.10 -2.00
C GLU A 174 54.86 -8.00 -1.87
N ALA A 175 55.03 -6.89 -2.60
CA ALA A 175 54.04 -5.82 -2.66
C ALA A 175 52.70 -6.30 -3.24
N ASP A 176 52.72 -7.09 -4.31
CA ASP A 176 51.51 -7.63 -4.93
C ASP A 176 50.80 -8.62 -4.00
N LEU A 177 51.56 -9.49 -3.32
CA LEU A 177 51.01 -10.40 -2.32
C LEU A 177 50.33 -9.65 -1.16
N ALA A 178 50.96 -8.58 -0.68
CA ALA A 178 50.39 -7.74 0.39
C ALA A 178 49.10 -7.03 -0.06
N ILE A 179 49.07 -6.49 -1.29
CA ILE A 179 47.89 -5.85 -1.88
C ILE A 179 46.76 -6.87 -2.06
N CYS A 180 47.04 -8.03 -2.66
CA CYS A 180 46.04 -9.09 -2.85
C CYS A 180 45.46 -9.57 -1.51
N THR A 181 46.31 -9.75 -0.50
CA THR A 181 45.87 -10.13 0.85
C THR A 181 44.94 -9.07 1.45
N ALA A 182 45.33 -7.80 1.41
CA ALA A 182 44.52 -6.70 1.94
C ALA A 182 43.17 -6.57 1.19
N ASN A 183 43.18 -6.69 -0.14
CA ASN A 183 41.97 -6.63 -0.96
C ASN A 183 41.01 -7.79 -0.65
N THR A 184 41.55 -9.00 -0.45
CA THR A 184 40.74 -10.19 -0.14
C THR A 184 40.04 -10.03 1.21
N VAL A 185 40.78 -9.66 2.26
CA VAL A 185 40.21 -9.43 3.61
C VAL A 185 39.21 -8.27 3.60
N THR A 186 39.44 -7.24 2.77
CA THR A 186 38.50 -6.12 2.61
C THR A 186 37.19 -6.60 1.97
N LEU A 187 37.27 -7.43 0.92
CA LEU A 187 36.08 -7.95 0.23
C LEU A 187 35.25 -8.86 1.15
N GLU A 188 35.91 -9.72 1.92
CA GLU A 188 35.25 -10.59 2.90
C GLU A 188 34.53 -9.77 3.98
N ALA A 189 35.17 -8.73 4.50
CA ALA A 189 34.55 -7.83 5.47
C ALA A 189 33.33 -7.09 4.89
N LEU A 190 33.39 -6.65 3.63
CA LEU A 190 32.25 -6.01 2.96
C LEU A 190 31.07 -6.98 2.78
N ASN A 191 31.34 -8.22 2.38
CA ASN A 191 30.31 -9.25 2.28
C ASN A 191 29.68 -9.56 3.64
N ALA A 192 30.50 -9.68 4.69
CA ALA A 192 30.00 -9.88 6.06
C ALA A 192 29.14 -8.70 6.55
N ALA A 193 29.55 -7.46 6.27
CA ALA A 193 28.75 -6.27 6.58
C ALA A 193 27.40 -6.31 5.86
N TRP A 194 27.39 -6.61 4.56
CA TRP A 194 26.18 -6.70 3.77
C TRP A 194 25.21 -7.75 4.34
N ASP A 195 25.70 -8.97 4.59
CA ASP A 195 24.89 -10.06 5.11
C ASP A 195 24.31 -9.78 6.50
N ARG A 196 25.08 -9.12 7.37
CA ARG A 196 24.60 -8.73 8.71
C ARG A 196 23.55 -7.62 8.64
N ILE A 197 23.77 -6.60 7.82
CA ILE A 197 22.81 -5.48 7.65
C ILE A 197 21.51 -5.97 7.01
N ALA A 198 21.59 -6.87 6.02
CA ALA A 198 20.42 -7.43 5.34
C ALA A 198 19.49 -8.23 6.28
N ARG A 199 19.98 -8.65 7.45
CA ARG A 199 19.19 -9.34 8.48
C ARG A 199 18.47 -8.40 9.44
N ILE A 200 18.72 -7.08 9.39
CA ILE A 200 17.97 -6.13 10.21
C ILE A 200 16.51 -6.14 9.76
N ASP A 201 15.59 -6.46 10.66
CA ASP A 201 14.17 -6.38 10.36
C ASP A 201 13.76 -4.93 10.15
N ILE A 202 13.35 -4.61 8.92
CA ILE A 202 12.92 -3.27 8.51
C ILE A 202 11.44 -3.05 8.87
N ASN A 203 10.66 -4.11 9.07
CA ASN A 203 9.21 -4.01 9.27
C ASN A 203 8.79 -3.93 10.74
N GLY A 204 9.71 -4.16 11.69
CA GLY A 204 9.45 -4.03 13.13
C GLY A 204 8.38 -5.00 13.63
N LEU A 205 8.26 -6.18 13.03
CA LEU A 205 7.31 -7.22 13.42
C LEU A 205 7.96 -8.11 14.47
N GLN A 206 8.06 -7.62 15.70
CA GLN A 206 8.31 -8.42 16.90
C GLN A 206 7.27 -8.13 17.97
#